data_AF-A0A9Q6HLM7-F1
#
_entry.id   AF-A0A9Q6HLM7-F1
#
_cell.length_a   1.000
_cell.length_b   1.000
_cell.length_c   1.000
_cell.angle_alpha   90.00
_cell.angle_beta   90.00
_cell.angle_gamma   90.00
#
_symmetry.space_group_name_H-M   'P 1'
#
loop_
_entity.id
_entity.type
_entity.pdbx_description
1 polymer ?
#
loop_
_entity_poly.entity_id
_entity_poly.type
_entity_poly.pdbx_seq_one_letter_code
_entity_poly.pdbx_strand_id
1 'polypeptide(L)'
;MISNKGYFDTNILVSISLIKAVNHFYQKFPIIKICKQVKEEIEGWNIANFSYSHIYFDTKGKINDGNIHVISLHNFNLTEKQLINYQINAIKQEMGNLGTNEDLGEIHSVFMALTQGSPYFCTADNKFVKRYRQRHFKDLHIVTFDDILNELYEDSETYKSMRELARNENNKMTLEFEKIKRNGNRNDTTTLDDNAINNLLAYKKLLT
;
A
#
# COMPACT_ATOMS: atom_id res chain seq x y z
N MET A 1 18.05 13.49 12.56
CA MET A 1 16.94 14.06 11.77
C MET A 1 16.28 12.92 11.02
N ILE A 2 15.00 12.66 11.24
CA ILE A 2 14.27 11.67 10.44
C ILE A 2 14.06 12.35 9.08
N SER A 3 14.74 11.91 8.02
CA SER A 3 14.41 12.40 6.67
C SER A 3 12.92 12.15 6.47
N ASN A 4 12.21 13.15 5.96
CA ASN A 4 10.77 13.04 5.78
C ASN A 4 10.51 11.91 4.78
N LYS A 5 9.96 10.80 5.27
CA LYS A 5 9.78 9.55 4.50
C LYS A 5 8.52 9.65 3.66
N GLY A 6 8.55 9.13 2.44
CA GLY A 6 7.38 9.02 1.59
C GLY A 6 6.26 8.19 2.23
N TYR A 7 5.02 8.55 1.91
CA TYR A 7 3.84 7.74 2.22
C TYR A 7 3.51 6.82 1.05
N PHE A 8 3.22 5.56 1.33
CA PHE A 8 2.98 4.56 0.30
C PHE A 8 1.58 3.96 0.45
N ASP A 9 0.90 3.89 -0.69
CA ASP A 9 -0.43 3.30 -0.86
C ASP A 9 -0.35 1.76 -1.05
N THR A 10 -1.48 1.08 -0.86
CA THR A 10 -1.60 -0.39 -0.95
C THR A 10 -1.13 -0.91 -2.30
N ASN A 11 -1.53 -0.25 -3.39
CA ASN A 11 -1.23 -0.69 -4.76
C ASN A 11 0.28 -0.76 -5.06
N ILE A 12 1.09 0.13 -4.46
CA ILE A 12 2.55 0.12 -4.62
C ILE A 12 3.15 -1.10 -3.92
N LEU A 13 2.75 -1.35 -2.66
CA LEU A 13 3.28 -2.46 -1.87
C LEU A 13 2.92 -3.82 -2.47
N VAL A 14 1.68 -3.93 -2.96
CA VAL A 14 1.23 -5.08 -3.75
C VAL A 14 2.12 -5.26 -4.98
N SER A 15 2.29 -4.21 -5.80
CA SER A 15 3.06 -4.31 -7.05
C SER A 15 4.52 -4.72 -6.80
N ILE A 16 5.16 -4.16 -5.77
CA ILE A 16 6.53 -4.52 -5.37
C ILE A 16 6.63 -6.00 -4.95
N SER A 17 5.63 -6.50 -4.22
CA SER A 17 5.57 -7.89 -3.78
C SER A 17 5.37 -8.84 -4.97
N LEU A 18 4.48 -8.49 -5.91
CA LEU A 18 4.19 -9.28 -7.11
C LEU A 18 5.43 -9.50 -7.98
N ILE A 19 6.29 -8.49 -8.11
CA ILE A 19 7.55 -8.60 -8.87
C ILE A 19 8.71 -9.15 -8.03
N LYS A 20 8.45 -9.56 -6.77
CA LYS A 20 9.45 -10.10 -5.84
C LYS A 20 10.64 -9.16 -5.59
N ALA A 21 10.42 -7.85 -5.69
CA ALA A 21 11.47 -6.84 -5.55
C ALA A 21 11.57 -6.26 -4.12
N VAL A 22 10.90 -6.87 -3.12
CA VAL A 22 10.80 -6.36 -1.75
C VAL A 22 12.16 -5.98 -1.17
N ASN A 23 13.16 -6.85 -1.24
CA ASN A 23 14.48 -6.55 -0.67
C ASN A 23 15.19 -5.40 -1.41
N HIS A 24 15.12 -5.38 -2.73
CA HIS A 24 15.71 -4.32 -3.54
C HIS A 24 15.02 -2.97 -3.28
N PHE A 25 13.69 -2.98 -3.17
CA PHE A 25 12.89 -1.81 -2.82
C PHE A 25 13.33 -1.21 -1.47
N TYR A 26 13.48 -2.02 -0.43
CA TYR A 26 13.92 -1.53 0.89
C TYR A 26 15.42 -1.21 0.98
N GLN A 27 16.24 -1.55 -0.02
CA GLN A 27 17.60 -0.99 -0.14
C GLN A 27 17.54 0.48 -0.58
N LYS A 28 16.65 0.81 -1.51
CA LYS A 28 16.45 2.16 -2.03
C LYS A 28 15.60 3.05 -1.12
N PHE A 29 14.57 2.46 -0.51
CA PHE A 29 13.64 3.09 0.43
C PHE A 29 13.73 2.41 1.80
N PRO A 30 14.81 2.62 2.58
CA PRO A 30 15.05 1.88 3.82
C PRO A 30 13.92 1.97 4.83
N ILE A 31 13.21 3.08 4.86
CA ILE A 31 12.05 3.24 5.72
C ILE A 31 10.96 4.05 5.02
N ILE A 32 9.75 3.55 5.05
CA ILE A 32 8.55 4.18 4.48
C ILE A 32 7.47 4.38 5.55
N LYS A 33 6.47 5.20 5.23
CA LYS A 33 5.26 5.35 6.04
C LYS A 33 4.06 4.81 5.28
N ILE A 34 3.13 4.19 6.00
CA ILE A 34 1.83 3.78 5.46
C ILE A 34 0.75 4.18 6.45
N CYS A 35 -0.47 4.37 5.96
CA CYS A 35 -1.62 4.55 6.84
C CYS A 35 -2.04 3.22 7.47
N LYS A 36 -2.68 3.29 8.65
CA LYS A 36 -3.31 2.13 9.29
C LYS A 36 -4.28 1.41 8.34
N GLN A 37 -5.02 2.16 7.53
CA GLN A 37 -5.93 1.59 6.54
C GLN A 37 -5.19 0.76 5.48
N VAL A 38 -4.05 1.23 4.95
CA VAL A 38 -3.22 0.45 4.00
C VAL A 38 -2.78 -0.88 4.62
N LYS A 39 -2.42 -0.88 5.92
CA LYS A 39 -2.11 -2.12 6.65
C LYS A 39 -3.33 -3.05 6.72
N GLU A 40 -4.49 -2.51 7.09
CA GLU A 40 -5.75 -3.27 7.20
C GLU A 40 -6.20 -3.84 5.84
N GLU A 41 -6.01 -3.09 4.75
CA GLU A 41 -6.26 -3.59 3.40
C GLU A 41 -5.34 -4.78 3.10
N ILE A 42 -4.02 -4.65 3.33
CA ILE A 42 -3.04 -5.72 3.09
C ILE A 42 -3.31 -6.97 3.96
N GLU A 43 -3.85 -6.81 5.17
CA GLU A 43 -4.29 -7.95 6.00
C GLU A 43 -5.33 -8.82 5.30
N GLY A 44 -6.10 -8.27 4.37
CA GLY A 44 -7.04 -9.00 3.52
C GLY A 44 -6.39 -10.03 2.58
N TRP A 45 -5.08 -9.98 2.37
CA TRP A 45 -4.34 -10.98 1.58
C TRP A 45 -3.93 -12.22 2.39
N ASN A 46 -4.14 -12.24 3.72
CA ASN A 46 -3.89 -13.42 4.56
C ASN A 46 -5.02 -14.46 4.41
N ILE A 47 -5.11 -15.07 3.22
CA ILE A 47 -6.12 -16.06 2.87
C ILE A 47 -5.45 -17.43 2.72
N ALA A 48 -6.01 -18.44 3.38
CA ALA A 48 -5.55 -19.82 3.24
C ALA A 48 -5.65 -20.29 1.78
N ASN A 49 -4.61 -20.99 1.31
CA ASN A 49 -4.52 -21.50 -0.06
C ASN A 49 -4.57 -20.42 -1.17
N PHE A 50 -4.37 -19.14 -0.83
CA PHE A 50 -4.23 -18.07 -1.81
C PHE A 50 -2.76 -17.90 -2.21
N SER A 51 -2.46 -18.01 -3.50
CA SER A 51 -1.10 -17.97 -4.04
C SER A 51 -0.40 -16.63 -3.79
N TYR A 52 -1.19 -15.58 -3.58
CA TYR A 52 -0.72 -14.22 -3.34
C TYR A 52 -0.67 -13.82 -1.86
N SER A 53 -0.82 -14.78 -0.94
CA SER A 53 -0.66 -14.55 0.51
C SER A 53 0.73 -14.05 0.91
N HIS A 54 1.75 -14.25 0.05
CA HIS A 54 3.09 -13.69 0.25
C HIS A 54 3.11 -12.16 0.36
N ILE A 55 2.16 -11.43 -0.25
CA ILE A 55 2.03 -9.97 -0.14
C ILE A 55 1.84 -9.55 1.32
N TYR A 56 0.98 -10.28 2.04
CA TYR A 56 0.75 -10.06 3.46
C TYR A 56 2.04 -10.32 4.27
N PHE A 57 2.71 -11.44 4.01
CA PHE A 57 3.92 -11.83 4.74
C PHE A 57 5.09 -10.86 4.50
N ASP A 58 5.27 -10.41 3.27
CA ASP A 58 6.33 -9.46 2.92
C ASP A 58 6.09 -8.12 3.63
N THR A 59 4.84 -7.62 3.66
CA THR A 59 4.49 -6.38 4.36
C THR A 59 4.62 -6.54 5.88
N LYS A 60 4.06 -7.60 6.45
CA LYS A 60 4.13 -7.88 7.90
C LYS A 60 5.58 -8.02 8.38
N GLY A 61 6.41 -8.71 7.59
CA GLY A 61 7.84 -8.82 7.86
C GLY A 61 8.53 -7.45 7.93
N LYS A 62 8.24 -6.56 6.98
CA LYS A 62 8.84 -5.23 6.92
C LYS A 62 8.30 -4.25 7.97
N ILE A 63 7.08 -4.46 8.46
CA ILE A 63 6.59 -3.78 9.68
C ILE A 63 7.40 -4.25 10.89
N ASN A 64 7.56 -5.56 11.07
CA ASN A 64 8.29 -6.13 12.21
C ASN A 64 9.78 -5.73 12.20
N ASP A 65 10.36 -5.56 11.01
CA ASP A 65 11.74 -5.10 10.82
C ASP A 65 11.93 -3.59 11.02
N GLY A 66 10.85 -2.83 11.19
CA GLY A 66 10.88 -1.37 11.32
C GLY A 66 11.10 -0.61 9.99
N ASN A 67 11.06 -1.31 8.85
CA ASN A 67 11.14 -0.69 7.52
C ASN A 67 9.81 -0.01 7.12
N ILE A 68 8.68 -0.45 7.68
CA ILE A 68 7.36 0.17 7.48
C ILE A 68 6.87 0.78 8.78
N HIS A 69 6.67 2.09 8.78
CA HIS A 69 6.03 2.80 9.89
C HIS A 69 4.54 2.95 9.63
N VAL A 70 3.72 2.25 10.43
CA VAL A 70 2.26 2.36 10.36
C VAL A 70 1.81 3.60 11.13
N ILE A 71 1.21 4.54 10.43
CA ILE A 71 0.67 5.78 11.01
C ILE A 71 -0.84 5.65 11.14
N SER A 72 -1.34 5.91 12.34
CA SER A 72 -2.76 5.93 12.66
C SER A 72 -3.21 7.37 12.95
N LEU A 73 -4.52 7.60 12.94
CA LEU A 73 -5.07 8.89 13.35
C LEU A 73 -4.67 9.25 14.80
N HIS A 74 -4.42 8.25 15.67
CA HIS A 74 -3.96 8.50 17.05
C HIS A 74 -2.61 9.19 17.15
N ASN A 75 -1.78 9.14 16.10
CA ASN A 75 -0.48 9.81 16.04
C ASN A 75 -0.58 11.35 15.92
N PHE A 76 -1.78 11.89 15.73
CA PHE A 76 -2.04 13.32 15.56
C PHE A 76 -2.67 13.93 16.82
N ASN A 77 -2.41 15.21 17.06
CA ASN A 77 -3.07 15.97 18.12
C ASN A 77 -4.54 16.28 17.78
N LEU A 78 -5.30 16.81 18.73
CA LEU A 78 -6.73 17.07 18.53
C LEU A 78 -7.00 18.04 17.36
N THR A 79 -6.21 19.11 17.25
CA THR A 79 -6.35 20.12 16.19
C THR A 79 -6.07 19.52 14.81
N GLU A 80 -5.01 18.74 14.68
CA GLU A 80 -4.67 18.03 13.45
C GLU A 80 -5.77 17.05 13.04
N LYS A 81 -6.29 16.25 13.99
CA LYS A 81 -7.40 15.34 13.76
C LYS A 81 -8.65 16.07 13.26
N GLN A 82 -8.98 17.19 13.89
CA GLN A 82 -10.11 18.02 13.50
C GLN A 82 -9.94 18.58 12.09
N LEU A 83 -8.73 19.06 11.75
CA LEU A 83 -8.41 19.56 10.42
C LEU A 83 -8.54 18.46 9.35
N ILE A 84 -7.93 17.29 9.58
CA ILE A 84 -8.01 16.14 8.67
C ILE A 84 -9.48 15.78 8.44
N ASN A 85 -10.26 15.58 9.51
CA ASN A 85 -11.68 15.21 9.41
C ASN A 85 -12.52 16.28 8.71
N TYR A 86 -12.28 17.57 8.99
CA TYR A 86 -12.98 18.67 8.34
C TYR A 86 -12.75 18.65 6.83
N GLN A 87 -11.50 18.51 6.39
CA GLN A 87 -11.16 18.49 4.97
C GLN A 87 -11.73 17.27 4.25
N ILE A 88 -11.68 16.09 4.87
CA ILE A 88 -12.29 14.87 4.32
C ILE A 88 -13.79 15.04 4.17
N ASN A 89 -14.47 15.60 5.17
CA ASN A 89 -15.91 15.84 5.12
C ASN A 89 -16.30 16.85 4.04
N ALA A 90 -15.49 17.90 3.83
CA ALA A 90 -15.70 18.85 2.75
C ALA A 90 -15.64 18.17 1.37
N ILE A 91 -14.59 17.36 1.12
CA ILE A 91 -14.47 16.62 -0.13
C ILE A 91 -15.60 15.58 -0.27
N LYS A 92 -15.97 14.88 0.80
CA LYS A 92 -17.09 13.94 0.81
C LYS A 92 -18.41 14.60 0.41
N GLN A 93 -18.67 15.82 0.88
CA GLN A 93 -19.86 16.59 0.50
C GLN A 93 -19.82 16.97 -0.99
N GLU A 94 -18.66 17.36 -1.52
CA GLU A 94 -18.48 17.65 -2.95
C GLU A 94 -18.66 16.41 -3.84
N MET A 95 -18.24 15.25 -3.38
CA MET A 95 -18.36 13.98 -4.09
C MET A 95 -19.82 13.49 -4.17
N GLY A 96 -20.66 13.83 -3.19
CA GLY A 96 -22.04 13.35 -3.09
C GLY A 96 -22.12 11.82 -3.23
N ASN A 97 -23.07 11.33 -4.03
CA ASN A 97 -23.26 9.89 -4.28
C ASN A 97 -22.26 9.30 -5.31
N LEU A 98 -21.36 10.10 -5.89
CA LEU A 98 -20.40 9.64 -6.91
C LEU A 98 -19.09 9.13 -6.31
N GLY A 99 -18.84 9.39 -5.01
CA GLY A 99 -17.67 8.93 -4.29
C GLY A 99 -17.84 7.55 -3.67
N THR A 100 -16.80 6.70 -3.73
CA THR A 100 -16.79 5.42 -3.01
C THR A 100 -16.10 5.55 -1.64
N ASN A 101 -16.31 4.59 -0.75
CA ASN A 101 -15.58 4.52 0.52
C ASN A 101 -14.07 4.28 0.31
N GLU A 102 -13.69 3.61 -0.78
CA GLU A 102 -12.30 3.43 -1.19
C GLU A 102 -11.65 4.78 -1.50
N ASP A 103 -12.33 5.63 -2.28
CA ASP A 103 -11.85 6.98 -2.60
C ASP A 103 -11.61 7.81 -1.31
N LEU A 104 -12.49 7.67 -0.31
CA LEU A 104 -12.35 8.35 0.98
C LEU A 104 -11.14 7.86 1.79
N GLY A 105 -10.79 6.59 1.69
CA GLY A 105 -9.62 6.02 2.36
C GLY A 105 -8.30 6.55 1.81
N GLU A 106 -8.21 6.66 0.48
CA GLU A 106 -7.07 7.27 -0.21
C GLU A 106 -6.95 8.76 0.14
N ILE A 107 -8.06 9.50 0.09
CA ILE A 107 -8.12 10.92 0.48
C ILE A 107 -7.66 11.10 1.93
N HIS A 108 -8.14 10.24 2.85
CA HIS A 108 -7.72 10.27 4.24
C HIS A 108 -6.21 10.06 4.38
N SER A 109 -5.66 9.11 3.64
CA SER A 109 -4.22 8.80 3.64
C SER A 109 -3.37 9.95 3.14
N VAL A 110 -3.84 10.66 2.11
CA VAL A 110 -3.16 11.85 1.59
C VAL A 110 -3.16 13.00 2.60
N PHE A 111 -4.28 13.26 3.29
CA PHE A 111 -4.30 14.29 4.33
C PHE A 111 -3.35 13.96 5.48
N MET A 112 -3.29 12.70 5.93
CA MET A 112 -2.31 12.28 6.94
C MET A 112 -0.87 12.51 6.47
N ALA A 113 -0.57 12.19 5.20
CA ALA A 113 0.76 12.41 4.62
C ALA A 113 1.13 13.91 4.60
N LEU A 114 0.21 14.77 4.17
CA LEU A 114 0.40 16.22 4.12
C LEU A 114 0.57 16.82 5.52
N THR A 115 -0.26 16.43 6.50
CA THR A 115 -0.15 16.93 7.87
C THR A 115 1.18 16.54 8.52
N GLN A 116 1.76 15.39 8.17
CA GLN A 116 3.10 15.00 8.62
C GLN A 116 4.25 15.61 7.82
N GLY A 117 3.97 16.47 6.83
CA GLY A 117 4.98 17.05 5.96
C GLY A 117 5.69 16.02 5.08
N SER A 118 5.03 14.91 4.72
CA SER A 118 5.59 13.94 3.77
C SER A 118 5.99 14.65 2.47
N PRO A 119 7.18 14.36 1.91
CA PRO A 119 7.65 15.09 0.71
C PRO A 119 6.96 14.59 -0.57
N TYR A 120 6.38 13.39 -0.53
CA TYR A 120 5.61 12.81 -1.62
C TYR A 120 4.65 11.73 -1.11
N PHE A 121 3.68 11.39 -1.95
CA PHE A 121 2.75 10.28 -1.76
C PHE A 121 2.86 9.32 -2.95
N CYS A 122 3.09 8.04 -2.68
CA CYS A 122 3.28 7.02 -3.69
C CYS A 122 1.97 6.28 -3.94
N THR A 123 1.48 6.33 -5.17
CA THR A 123 0.30 5.57 -5.60
C THR A 123 0.35 5.27 -7.09
N ALA A 124 -0.22 4.13 -7.49
CA ALA A 124 -0.48 3.78 -8.88
C ALA A 124 -1.94 4.08 -9.30
N ASP A 125 -2.76 4.68 -8.43
CA ASP A 125 -4.15 4.96 -8.78
C ASP A 125 -4.30 6.19 -9.68
N ASN A 126 -4.44 5.89 -10.97
CA ASN A 126 -4.73 6.90 -11.98
C ASN A 126 -6.09 7.58 -11.79
N LYS A 127 -7.07 6.93 -11.15
CA LYS A 127 -8.38 7.50 -10.87
C LYS A 127 -8.22 8.62 -9.82
N PHE A 128 -7.52 8.36 -8.72
CA PHE A 128 -7.19 9.36 -7.71
C PHE A 128 -6.48 10.58 -8.31
N VAL A 129 -5.41 10.33 -9.06
CA VAL A 129 -4.59 11.40 -9.65
C VAL A 129 -5.42 12.28 -10.60
N LYS A 130 -6.31 11.69 -11.41
CA LYS A 130 -7.15 12.43 -12.35
C LYS A 130 -8.31 13.17 -11.66
N ARG A 131 -8.95 12.56 -10.67
CA ARG A 131 -10.20 13.08 -10.09
C ARG A 131 -9.98 14.01 -8.90
N TYR A 132 -9.00 13.72 -8.05
CA TYR A 132 -8.85 14.41 -6.76
C TYR A 132 -7.59 15.24 -6.68
N ARG A 133 -6.44 14.74 -7.15
CA ARG A 133 -5.17 15.47 -7.02
C ARG A 133 -5.23 16.86 -7.65
N GLN A 134 -5.68 16.97 -8.90
CA GLN A 134 -5.71 18.26 -9.61
C GLN A 134 -6.64 19.30 -8.97
N ARG A 135 -7.70 18.85 -8.29
CA ARG A 135 -8.72 19.72 -7.69
C ARG A 135 -8.39 20.09 -6.25
N HIS A 136 -7.92 19.12 -5.46
CA HIS A 136 -7.79 19.25 -4.00
C HIS A 136 -6.34 19.20 -3.49
N PHE A 137 -5.41 18.65 -4.27
CA PHE A 137 -4.03 18.39 -3.84
C PHE A 137 -3.01 18.82 -4.89
N LYS A 138 -3.11 20.07 -5.37
CA LYS A 138 -2.30 20.58 -6.49
C LYS A 138 -0.79 20.50 -6.23
N ASP A 139 -0.39 20.80 -4.99
CA ASP A 139 1.01 20.83 -4.57
C ASP A 139 1.51 19.45 -4.09
N LEU A 140 0.64 18.43 -4.11
CA LEU A 140 1.05 17.08 -3.75
C LEU A 140 1.94 16.50 -4.84
N HIS A 141 3.18 16.23 -4.46
CA HIS A 141 4.10 15.44 -5.25
C HIS A 141 3.68 13.98 -5.19
N ILE A 142 3.30 13.43 -6.35
CA ILE A 142 2.98 12.01 -6.51
C ILE A 142 4.17 11.30 -7.12
N VAL A 143 4.54 10.17 -6.54
CA VAL A 143 5.50 9.23 -7.09
C VAL A 143 4.74 7.98 -7.53
N THR A 144 4.78 7.65 -8.81
CA THR A 144 4.06 6.50 -9.36
C THR A 144 4.87 5.20 -9.23
N PHE A 145 4.24 4.07 -9.53
CA PHE A 145 4.97 2.80 -9.60
C PHE A 145 6.06 2.82 -10.70
N ASP A 146 5.79 3.47 -11.83
CA ASP A 146 6.78 3.62 -12.91
C ASP A 146 7.98 4.46 -12.43
N ASP A 147 7.75 5.53 -11.62
CA ASP A 147 8.85 6.31 -11.02
C ASP A 147 9.69 5.45 -10.05
N ILE A 148 9.04 4.63 -9.23
CA ILE A 148 9.73 3.71 -8.32
C ILE A 148 10.56 2.69 -9.10
N LEU A 149 10.01 2.11 -10.17
CA LEU A 149 10.76 1.16 -10.99
C LEU A 149 12.00 1.79 -11.62
N ASN A 150 11.92 3.04 -12.09
CA ASN A 150 13.09 3.77 -12.60
C ASN A 150 14.15 4.01 -11.51
N GLU A 151 13.73 4.21 -10.26
CA GLU A 151 14.65 4.35 -9.13
C GLU A 151 15.33 3.04 -8.71
N LEU A 152 14.67 1.90 -8.95
CA LEU A 152 15.18 0.57 -8.65
C LEU A 152 16.03 0.00 -9.79
N TYR A 153 15.69 0.29 -11.04
CA TYR A 153 16.30 -0.34 -12.20
C TYR A 153 16.81 0.72 -13.18
N GLU A 154 18.12 0.87 -13.26
CA GLU A 154 18.77 1.77 -14.22
C GLU A 154 18.67 1.27 -15.67
N ASP A 155 18.58 -0.06 -15.85
CA ASP A 155 18.47 -0.69 -17.16
C ASP A 155 17.03 -0.67 -17.68
N SER A 156 16.86 -0.12 -18.89
CA SER A 156 15.55 0.07 -19.51
C SER A 156 14.83 -1.24 -19.84
N GLU A 157 15.55 -2.32 -20.13
CA GLU A 157 14.96 -3.61 -20.44
C GLU A 157 14.46 -4.30 -19.16
N THR A 158 15.25 -4.25 -18.09
CA THR A 158 14.84 -4.71 -16.75
C THR A 158 13.63 -3.94 -16.25
N TYR A 159 13.63 -2.61 -16.38
CA TYR A 159 12.48 -1.76 -16.07
C TYR A 159 11.20 -2.25 -16.79
N LYS A 160 11.27 -2.42 -18.12
CA LYS A 160 10.11 -2.88 -18.92
C LYS A 160 9.65 -4.26 -18.50
N SER A 161 10.59 -5.18 -18.28
CA SER A 161 10.32 -6.55 -17.84
C SER A 161 9.57 -6.57 -16.49
N MET A 162 10.03 -5.78 -15.51
CA MET A 162 9.40 -5.71 -14.20
C MET A 162 8.02 -5.06 -14.26
N ARG A 163 7.85 -4.03 -15.08
CA ARG A 163 6.55 -3.40 -15.31
C ARG A 163 5.54 -4.37 -15.94
N GLU A 164 5.96 -5.14 -16.94
CA GLU A 164 5.12 -6.15 -17.56
C GLU A 164 4.80 -7.30 -16.59
N LEU A 165 5.78 -7.75 -15.80
CA LEU A 165 5.59 -8.75 -14.77
C LEU A 165 4.54 -8.31 -13.74
N ALA A 166 4.64 -7.08 -13.23
CA ALA A 166 3.66 -6.53 -12.29
C ALA A 166 2.25 -6.57 -12.86
N ARG A 167 2.08 -6.14 -14.12
CA ARG A 167 0.77 -6.16 -14.79
C ARG A 167 0.22 -7.58 -14.93
N ASN A 168 1.06 -8.52 -15.37
CA ASN A 168 0.65 -9.89 -15.62
C ASN A 168 0.31 -10.63 -14.30
N GLU A 169 1.11 -10.45 -13.26
CA GLU A 169 0.84 -11.03 -11.94
C GLU A 169 -0.38 -10.39 -11.27
N ASN A 170 -0.59 -9.09 -11.42
CA ASN A 170 -1.79 -8.44 -10.91
C ASN A 170 -3.07 -9.01 -11.56
N ASN A 171 -3.05 -9.22 -12.88
CA ASN A 171 -4.18 -9.84 -13.58
C ASN A 171 -4.46 -11.27 -13.08
N LYS A 172 -3.41 -12.08 -12.88
CA LYS A 172 -3.56 -13.44 -12.33
C LYS A 172 -4.12 -13.42 -10.91
N MET A 173 -3.60 -12.52 -10.06
CA MET A 173 -4.07 -12.33 -8.68
C MET A 173 -5.55 -11.96 -8.64
N THR A 174 -6.00 -10.99 -9.45
CA THR A 174 -7.43 -10.62 -9.52
C THR A 174 -8.30 -11.80 -9.94
N LEU A 175 -7.89 -12.55 -10.96
CA LEU A 175 -8.64 -13.73 -11.42
C LEU A 175 -8.71 -14.83 -10.36
N GLU A 176 -7.63 -15.07 -9.62
CA GLU A 176 -7.61 -16.03 -8.52
C GLU A 176 -8.49 -15.57 -7.36
N PHE A 177 -8.39 -14.30 -6.96
CA PHE A 177 -9.21 -13.73 -5.90
C PHE A 177 -10.71 -13.82 -6.24
N GLU A 178 -11.10 -13.52 -7.48
CA GLU A 178 -12.47 -13.71 -7.94
C GLU A 178 -12.92 -15.18 -7.88
N LYS A 179 -12.05 -16.12 -8.27
CA LYS A 179 -12.36 -17.57 -8.16
C LYS A 179 -12.56 -17.97 -6.70
N ILE A 180 -11.69 -17.54 -5.80
CA ILE A 180 -11.83 -17.80 -4.36
C ILE A 180 -13.13 -17.19 -3.84
N LYS A 181 -13.48 -15.95 -4.21
CA LYS A 181 -14.74 -15.32 -3.80
C LYS A 181 -15.97 -16.06 -4.33
N ARG A 182 -15.93 -16.58 -5.56
CA ARG A 182 -17.01 -17.40 -6.15
C ARG A 182 -17.12 -18.77 -5.47
N ASN A 183 -15.99 -19.37 -5.09
CA ASN A 183 -15.93 -20.69 -4.45
C ASN A 183 -16.17 -20.63 -2.93
N GLY A 184 -15.86 -19.50 -2.28
CA GLY A 184 -15.97 -19.24 -0.85
C GLY A 184 -17.40 -19.03 -0.33
N ASN A 185 -18.41 -19.13 -1.21
CA ASN A 185 -19.79 -19.42 -0.80
C ASN A 185 -19.96 -20.88 -0.30
N ARG A 186 -18.87 -21.65 -0.19
CA ARG A 186 -18.78 -22.93 0.51
C ARG A 186 -17.58 -22.90 1.46
N ASN A 187 -17.86 -22.60 2.73
CA ASN A 187 -17.10 -22.88 3.96
C ASN A 187 -15.59 -23.13 3.85
N ASP A 188 -14.78 -22.16 4.29
CA ASP A 188 -13.78 -22.32 5.38
C ASP A 188 -12.84 -21.11 5.39
N THR A 189 -12.88 -20.33 6.47
CA THR A 189 -11.85 -19.32 6.79
C THR A 189 -11.02 -19.86 7.95
N THR A 190 -9.87 -20.45 7.63
CA THR A 190 -8.82 -20.72 8.62
C THR A 190 -7.74 -19.65 8.44
N THR A 191 -7.68 -18.70 9.37
CA THR A 191 -6.58 -17.75 9.50
C THR A 191 -5.39 -18.44 10.16
N LEU A 192 -4.18 -18.27 9.61
CA LEU A 192 -2.96 -18.69 10.29
C LEU A 192 -2.71 -17.77 11.51
N ASP A 193 -2.41 -18.35 12.66
CA ASP A 193 -2.14 -17.62 13.91
C ASP A 193 -0.81 -16.84 13.83
N ASP A 194 -0.75 -15.66 14.47
CA ASP A 194 0.42 -14.76 14.46
C ASP A 194 1.74 -15.43 14.91
N ASN A 195 1.71 -16.45 15.77
CA ASN A 195 2.90 -17.21 16.18
C ASN A 195 3.44 -18.10 15.05
N ALA A 196 2.58 -18.80 14.32
CA ALA A 196 2.98 -19.58 13.15
C ALA A 196 3.61 -18.68 12.07
N ILE A 197 3.08 -17.46 11.92
CA ILE A 197 3.59 -16.45 10.99
C ILE A 197 4.98 -15.95 11.41
N ASN A 198 5.17 -15.64 12.70
CA ASN A 198 6.48 -15.20 13.21
C ASN A 198 7.56 -16.28 13.03
N ASN A 199 7.21 -17.56 13.20
CA ASN A 199 8.13 -18.67 12.96
C ASN A 199 8.51 -18.82 11.48
N LEU A 200 7.56 -18.65 10.55
CA LEU A 200 7.83 -18.67 9.11
C LEU A 200 8.75 -17.51 8.68
N LEU A 201 8.50 -16.31 9.21
CA LEU A 201 9.35 -15.14 8.94
C LEU A 201 10.78 -15.33 9.47
N ALA A 202 10.92 -15.90 10.67
CA ALA A 202 12.23 -16.23 11.24
C ALA A 202 12.99 -17.26 10.38
N TYR A 203 12.28 -18.28 9.88
CA TYR A 203 12.88 -19.29 9.01
C TYR A 203 13.33 -18.72 7.66
N LYS A 204 12.53 -17.84 7.04
CA LYS A 204 12.89 -17.16 5.77
C LYS A 204 14.18 -16.34 5.90
N LYS A 205 14.37 -15.64 7.02
CA LYS A 205 15.59 -14.85 7.30
C LYS A 205 16.85 -15.70 7.46
N LEU A 206 16.73 -16.98 7.81
CA LEU A 206 17.88 -17.89 7.92
C LEU A 206 18.31 -18.48 6.57
N LEU A 207 17.46 -18.39 5.55
CA LEU A 207 17.70 -18.93 4.21
C LEU A 207 18.17 -17.88 3.19
N THR A 208 18.26 -16.62 3.59
CA THR A 208 18.75 -15.48 2.79
C THR A 208 19.99 -14.89 3.42
#